data_AF-A0A5Y4PEQ5-F1
#
_entry.id   AF-A0A5Y4PEQ5-F1
#
_cell.length_a   1.000
_cell.length_b   1.000
_cell.length_c   1.000
_cell.angle_alpha   90.00
_cell.angle_beta   90.00
_cell.angle_gamma   90.00
#
_symmetry.space_group_name_H-M   'P 1'
#
loop_
_entity.id
_entity.type
_entity.pdbx_description
1 polymer ?
#
loop_
_entity_poly.entity_id
_entity_poly.type
_entity_poly.pdbx_seq_one_letter_code
_entity_poly.pdbx_strand_id
1 'polypeptide(L)'
;IGGTGRVEKSGDDKLTLSGSNTYTGGTLISSGTLVANDVNALGTGDVTDNATLMLNTGGDFTNNIGGTGRVEKSGDDALTL
;
A
#
# COMPACT_ATOMS: atom_id res chain seq x y z
N ILE A 1 -6.58 11.71 1.10
CA ILE A 1 -7.90 11.01 1.12
C ILE A 1 -8.26 10.74 2.57
N GLY A 2 -9.52 10.91 2.98
CA GLY A 2 -9.95 10.65 4.37
C GLY A 2 -11.36 10.05 4.47
N GLY A 3 -11.76 9.62 5.66
CA GLY A 3 -13.07 9.03 5.95
C GLY A 3 -13.02 7.53 6.26
N THR A 4 -14.18 6.90 6.44
CA THR A 4 -14.31 5.47 6.79
C THR A 4 -14.33 4.55 5.57
N GLY A 5 -14.25 5.11 4.37
CA GLY A 5 -14.21 4.35 3.12
C GLY A 5 -12.90 3.58 2.93
N ARG A 6 -12.95 2.64 1.98
CA ARG A 6 -11.81 1.83 1.55
C ARG A 6 -11.27 2.35 0.22
N VAL A 7 -9.95 2.22 0.02
CA VAL A 7 -9.34 2.38 -1.31
C VAL A 7 -9.23 1.01 -1.98
N GLU A 8 -9.65 0.91 -3.24
CA GLU A 8 -9.49 -0.31 -4.05
C GLU A 8 -8.63 -0.03 -5.28
N LYS A 9 -7.59 -0.82 -5.46
CA LYS A 9 -6.77 -0.88 -6.66
C LYS A 9 -7.18 -2.08 -7.50
N SER A 10 -7.70 -1.79 -8.70
CA SER A 10 -8.05 -2.74 -9.75
C SER A 10 -7.41 -2.34 -11.09
N GLY A 11 -7.55 -3.19 -12.12
CA GLY A 11 -6.84 -3.07 -13.39
C GLY A 11 -5.37 -3.50 -13.30
N ASP A 12 -4.73 -3.73 -14.44
CA ASP A 12 -3.37 -4.27 -14.50
C ASP A 12 -2.29 -3.21 -14.32
N ASP A 13 -2.65 -1.93 -14.51
CA ASP A 13 -1.73 -0.81 -14.45
C ASP A 13 -1.22 -0.52 -13.02
N LYS A 14 -0.20 0.34 -12.95
CA LYS A 14 0.34 0.85 -11.71
C LYS A 14 -0.46 2.05 -11.21
N LEU A 15 -0.81 2.06 -9.92
CA LEU A 15 -1.31 3.22 -9.20
C LEU A 15 -0.26 3.65 -8.18
N THR A 16 0.11 4.92 -8.17
CA THR A 16 1.04 5.47 -7.18
C THR A 16 0.31 6.40 -6.23
N LEU A 17 0.45 6.14 -4.92
CA LEU A 17 -0.02 6.99 -3.83
C LEU A 17 1.20 7.64 -3.17
N SER A 18 1.36 8.95 -3.38
CA SER A 18 2.51 9.72 -2.86
C SER A 18 2.16 10.70 -1.75
N GLY A 19 0.87 10.86 -1.43
CA GLY A 19 0.41 11.74 -0.36
C GLY A 19 0.00 10.97 0.87
N SER A 20 0.12 11.61 2.03
CA SER A 20 -0.44 11.09 3.28
C SER A 20 -1.96 10.99 3.19
N ASN A 21 -2.49 9.83 3.57
CA ASN A 21 -3.92 9.54 3.58
C ASN A 21 -4.37 9.19 5.01
N THR A 22 -5.62 9.52 5.32
CA THR A 22 -6.24 9.35 6.65
C THR A 22 -7.52 8.51 6.59
N TYR A 23 -7.74 7.78 5.48
CA TYR A 23 -8.87 6.86 5.42
C TYR A 23 -8.62 5.66 6.33
N THR A 24 -9.70 5.17 6.95
CA THR A 24 -9.62 4.12 7.97
C THR A 24 -10.22 2.79 7.51
N GLY A 25 -10.92 2.75 6.37
CA GLY A 25 -11.54 1.53 5.84
C GLY A 25 -10.56 0.54 5.18
N GLY A 26 -9.27 0.88 5.14
CA GLY A 26 -8.21 0.02 4.61
C GLY A 26 -8.02 0.10 3.09
N THR A 27 -7.20 -0.81 2.56
CA THR A 27 -6.82 -0.86 1.15
C THR A 27 -7.06 -2.27 0.59
N LEU A 28 -7.65 -2.38 -0.61
CA LEU A 28 -7.70 -3.61 -1.41
C LEU A 28 -6.79 -3.45 -2.61
N ILE A 29 -5.94 -4.44 -2.87
CA ILE A 29 -5.22 -4.56 -4.13
C ILE A 29 -5.71 -5.83 -4.80
N SER A 30 -6.68 -5.67 -5.70
CA SER A 30 -7.30 -6.78 -6.44
C SER A 30 -6.44 -7.23 -7.62
N SER A 31 -5.75 -6.30 -8.29
CA SER A 31 -4.91 -6.57 -9.46
C SER A 31 -3.90 -5.44 -9.74
N GLY A 32 -2.88 -5.74 -10.55
CA GLY A 32 -1.84 -4.78 -10.97
C GLY A 32 -0.86 -4.45 -9.85
N THR A 33 -0.41 -3.19 -9.78
CA THR A 33 0.55 -2.74 -8.75
C THR A 33 0.07 -1.48 -8.05
N LEU A 34 0.09 -1.49 -6.72
CA LEU A 34 -0.03 -0.28 -5.91
C LEU A 34 1.35 0.13 -5.40
N VAL A 35 1.74 1.37 -5.62
CA VAL A 35 2.99 1.94 -5.10
C VAL A 35 2.67 2.90 -3.95
N ALA A 36 3.19 2.60 -2.76
CA ALA A 36 3.20 3.51 -1.63
C ALA A 36 4.51 4.30 -1.63
N ASN A 37 4.45 5.58 -2.01
CA ASN A 37 5.61 6.47 -2.10
C ASN A 37 5.72 7.43 -0.89
N ASP A 38 4.84 7.26 0.09
CA ASP A 38 4.82 7.92 1.40
C ASP A 38 4.43 6.88 2.46
N VAL A 39 5.00 6.97 3.67
CA VAL A 39 4.77 5.96 4.74
C VAL A 39 3.32 5.93 5.20
N ASN A 40 2.61 7.06 5.07
CA ASN A 40 1.19 7.21 5.39
C ASN A 40 0.31 7.12 4.15
N ALA A 41 0.82 6.63 3.01
CA ALA A 41 0.07 6.58 1.75
C ALA A 41 -1.16 5.65 1.82
N LEU A 42 -1.16 4.65 2.70
CA LEU A 42 -2.19 3.61 2.73
C LEU A 42 -3.28 3.83 3.79
N GLY A 43 -3.32 5.02 4.41
CA GLY A 43 -4.22 5.28 5.52
C GLY A 43 -3.83 4.47 6.76
N THR A 44 -4.78 4.26 7.66
CA THR A 44 -4.54 3.55 8.93
C THR A 44 -5.22 2.18 9.02
N GLY A 45 -5.99 1.79 7.99
CA GLY A 45 -6.67 0.50 7.95
C GLY A 45 -5.79 -0.62 7.40
N ASP A 46 -6.26 -1.85 7.50
CA ASP A 46 -5.55 -3.03 7.00
C ASP A 46 -5.41 -3.00 5.47
N VAL A 47 -4.36 -3.66 4.97
CA VAL A 47 -4.12 -3.86 3.54
C VAL A 47 -4.40 -5.33 3.20
N THR A 48 -5.34 -5.56 2.30
CA THR A 48 -5.50 -6.84 1.62
C THR A 48 -4.81 -6.75 0.26
N ASP A 49 -3.64 -7.39 0.14
CA ASP A 49 -2.87 -7.47 -1.10
C ASP A 49 -3.07 -8.84 -1.77
N ASN A 50 -3.74 -8.86 -2.92
CA ASN A 50 -3.88 -10.04 -3.77
C ASN A 50 -3.12 -9.89 -5.10
N ALA A 51 -2.25 -8.88 -5.22
CA ALA A 51 -1.43 -8.64 -6.40
C ALA A 51 -0.02 -8.19 -5.99
N THR A 52 0.36 -6.94 -6.28
CA THR A 52 1.64 -6.39 -5.87
C THR A 52 1.46 -5.08 -5.09
N LEU A 53 1.95 -5.07 -3.85
CA LEU A 53 2.21 -3.85 -3.09
C LEU A 53 3.70 -3.49 -3.14
N MET A 54 4.03 -2.34 -3.71
CA MET A 54 5.41 -1.82 -3.78
C MET A 54 5.60 -0.68 -2.78
N LEU A 55 6.43 -0.90 -1.77
CA LEU A 55 6.83 0.09 -0.77
C LEU A 55 8.06 0.85 -1.26
N ASN A 56 7.86 2.07 -1.77
CA ASN A 56 8.91 2.91 -2.37
C ASN A 56 9.31 4.10 -1.49
N THR A 57 9.26 3.91 -0.18
CA THR A 57 9.67 4.90 0.82
C THR A 57 10.25 4.21 2.05
N GLY A 58 10.99 4.94 2.88
CA GLY A 58 11.52 4.45 4.15
C GLY A 58 10.53 4.69 5.31
N GLY A 59 10.91 4.22 6.51
CA GLY A 59 10.12 4.38 7.73
C GLY A 59 9.22 3.19 8.05
N ASP A 60 8.44 3.34 9.13
CA ASP A 60 7.64 2.27 9.71
C ASP A 60 6.25 2.21 9.07
N PHE A 61 6.02 1.18 8.25
CA PHE A 61 4.66 0.83 7.82
C PHE A 61 3.93 0.12 8.96
N THR A 62 2.87 0.74 9.47
CA THR A 62 2.10 0.25 10.62
C THR A 62 0.85 -0.54 10.24
N ASN A 63 0.45 -0.52 8.96
CA ASN A 63 -0.71 -1.27 8.48
C ASN A 63 -0.44 -2.77 8.57
N ASN A 64 -1.44 -3.54 9.01
CA ASN A 64 -1.40 -4.99 8.85
C ASN A 64 -1.57 -5.33 7.37
N ILE A 65 -0.63 -6.10 6.81
CA ILE A 65 -0.66 -6.54 5.40
C ILE A 65 -0.93 -8.03 5.36
N GLY A 66 -1.99 -8.45 4.67
CA GLY A 66 -2.31 -9.85 4.41
C GLY A 66 -2.88 -10.05 3.00
N GLY A 67 -3.11 -11.30 2.61
CA GLY A 67 -3.66 -11.66 1.30
C GLY A 67 -2.79 -12.69 0.56
N THR A 68 -3.02 -12.82 -0.73
CA THR A 68 -2.36 -13.83 -1.60
C THR A 68 -1.25 -13.25 -2.48
N GLY A 69 -1.11 -11.93 -2.49
CA GLY A 69 -0.15 -11.19 -3.31
C GLY A 69 1.27 -11.18 -2.74
N ARG A 70 2.06 -10.22 -3.20
CA ARG A 70 3.47 -10.06 -2.81
C ARG A 70 3.79 -8.61 -2.50
N VAL A 71 4.50 -8.42 -1.40
CA VAL A 71 5.11 -7.15 -1.03
C VAL A 71 6.51 -7.03 -1.65
N GLU A 72 6.75 -5.92 -2.33
CA GLU A 72 8.05 -5.51 -2.86
C GLU A 72 8.54 -4.28 -2.10
N LYS A 73 9.81 -4.28 -1.69
CA LYS A 73 10.48 -3.05 -1.28
C LYS A 73 11.29 -2.54 -2.46
N SER A 74 11.05 -1.31 -2.90
CA SER A 74 11.94 -0.58 -3.80
C SER A 74 12.58 0.61 -3.07
N GLY A 75 13.79 0.99 -3.47
CA GLY A 75 14.59 2.05 -2.84
C GLY A 75 15.94 1.55 -2.33
N ASP A 76 16.81 2.50 -1.95
CA ASP A 76 18.25 2.28 -1.69
C ASP A 76 18.56 1.54 -0.39
N ASP A 77 17.57 1.37 0.49
CA ASP A 77 17.76 0.66 1.76
C ASP A 77 17.45 -0.83 1.60
N ALA A 78 18.46 -1.66 1.84
CA ALA A 78 18.30 -3.11 1.88
C ALA A 78 17.22 -3.50 2.91
N LEU A 79 16.31 -4.40 2.51
CA LEU A 79 15.39 -5.05 3.44
C LEU A 79 16.21 -5.78 4.50
N THR A 80 16.22 -5.25 5.72
CA THR A 80 16.79 -5.93 6.87
C THR A 80 15.64 -6.66 7.57
N LEU A 81 15.74 -7.99 7.67
CA LEU A 81 14.70 -8.84 8.26
C LEU A 81 14.81 -8.91 9.78
#